data_AF-A0A9D7LPN4-F1
#
_entry.id   AF-A0A9D7LPN4-F1
#
_cell.length_a   1.000
_cell.length_b   1.000
_cell.length_c   1.000
_cell.angle_alpha   90.00
_cell.angle_beta   90.00
_cell.angle_gamma   90.00
#
_symmetry.space_group_name_H-M   'P 1'
#
loop_
_entity.id
_entity.type
_entity.pdbx_description
1 polymer ?
#
loop_
_entity_poly.entity_id
_entity_poly.type
_entity_poly.pdbx_seq_one_letter_code
_entity_poly.pdbx_strand_id
1 'polypeptide(L)'
;MHLTLLVPELIWPEPADQHALGNLAAPGLEWLLARARSERRDRRPFETALADSFGLTAPPFGALRLLGEGVEEARSGHWLCADPVHLRFHQERIVLADASAFDVDEDAAQGLVAALNAEFGDVGQFHAASAGRWYLRLNVAVDHPVEPISAVAGRRVDGELKGNALPLTRWLNEVQMFLHWPSAQ
;
A
#
# COMPACT_ATOMS: atom_id res chain seq x y z
N MET A 1 -7.52 13.17 29.62
CA MET A 1 -6.74 12.21 28.81
C MET A 1 -7.58 11.89 27.58
N HIS A 2 -7.01 12.01 26.37
CA HIS A 2 -7.70 11.75 25.11
C HIS A 2 -7.10 10.51 24.47
N LEU A 3 -7.92 9.50 24.20
CA LEU A 3 -7.50 8.26 23.53
C LEU A 3 -8.24 8.18 22.19
N THR A 4 -7.49 8.02 21.11
CA THR A 4 -8.04 7.72 19.78
C THR A 4 -7.74 6.27 19.47
N LEU A 5 -8.80 5.49 19.22
CA LEU A 5 -8.68 4.11 18.77
C LEU A 5 -9.06 4.04 17.29
N LEU A 6 -8.12 3.63 16.46
CA LEU A 6 -8.34 3.37 15.04
C LEU A 6 -8.33 1.87 14.84
N VAL A 7 -9.44 1.31 14.35
CA VAL A 7 -9.60 -0.14 14.12
C VAL A 7 -9.84 -0.34 12.62
N PRO A 8 -8.79 -0.63 11.84
CA PRO A 8 -8.92 -0.95 10.42
C PRO A 8 -9.84 -2.16 10.23
N GLU A 9 -10.58 -2.19 9.13
CA GLU A 9 -11.37 -3.36 8.70
C GLU A 9 -12.43 -3.85 9.70
N LEU A 10 -12.73 -3.08 10.75
CA LEU A 10 -13.72 -3.42 11.78
C LEU A 10 -15.10 -3.71 11.19
N ILE A 11 -15.43 -3.04 10.08
CA ILE A 11 -16.68 -3.24 9.34
C ILE A 11 -16.31 -3.78 7.96
N TRP A 12 -16.46 -5.08 7.78
CA TRP A 12 -16.19 -5.78 6.52
C TRP A 12 -17.09 -5.24 5.40
N PRO A 13 -16.63 -5.17 4.14
CA PRO A 13 -17.40 -4.61 3.02
C PRO A 13 -18.64 -5.42 2.61
N GLU A 14 -18.95 -6.52 3.30
CA GLU A 14 -20.25 -7.20 3.26
C GLU A 14 -21.11 -6.74 4.45
N PRO A 15 -21.73 -5.55 4.40
CA PRO A 15 -22.56 -5.02 5.47
C PRO A 15 -23.85 -5.83 5.72
N ALA A 16 -24.03 -6.96 5.02
CA ALA A 16 -25.19 -7.80 5.08
C ALA A 16 -25.02 -9.03 5.98
N ASP A 17 -23.81 -9.32 6.49
CA ASP A 17 -23.63 -10.45 7.42
C ASP A 17 -24.04 -10.06 8.86
N GLN A 18 -25.32 -9.71 9.01
CA GLN A 18 -25.96 -9.46 10.29
C GLN A 18 -25.83 -10.66 11.25
N HIS A 19 -25.56 -11.86 10.71
CA HIS A 19 -25.32 -13.07 11.49
C HIS A 19 -23.98 -13.03 12.23
N ALA A 20 -22.92 -12.53 11.59
CA ALA A 20 -21.59 -12.46 12.19
C ALA A 20 -21.49 -11.34 13.25
N LEU A 21 -22.11 -10.19 13.01
CA LEU A 21 -22.03 -9.03 13.91
C LEU A 21 -23.17 -8.98 14.96
N GLY A 22 -24.36 -9.51 14.65
CA GLY A 22 -25.54 -9.38 15.50
C GLY A 22 -25.51 -10.22 16.80
N ASN A 23 -24.68 -11.27 16.83
CA ASN A 23 -24.53 -12.15 18.00
C ASN A 23 -23.26 -11.87 18.82
N LEU A 24 -22.49 -10.84 18.49
CA LEU A 24 -21.24 -10.54 19.17
C LEU A 24 -21.53 -9.88 20.53
N ALA A 25 -21.23 -10.58 21.62
CA ALA A 25 -21.27 -10.00 22.95
C ALA A 25 -20.08 -9.04 23.14
N ALA A 26 -20.33 -7.73 23.02
CA ALA A 26 -19.29 -6.70 23.15
C ALA A 26 -19.70 -5.61 24.16
N PRO A 27 -19.92 -5.96 25.45
CA PRO A 27 -20.52 -5.05 26.44
C PRO A 27 -19.72 -3.75 26.66
N GLY A 28 -18.40 -3.81 26.54
CA GLY A 28 -17.55 -2.61 26.60
C GLY A 28 -17.76 -1.66 25.42
N LEU A 29 -17.88 -2.22 24.21
CA LEU A 29 -18.15 -1.45 23.00
C LEU A 29 -19.58 -0.88 23.02
N GLU A 30 -20.57 -1.68 23.43
CA GLU A 30 -21.96 -1.22 23.62
C GLU A 30 -22.04 -0.05 24.60
N TRP A 31 -21.34 -0.14 25.73
CA TRP A 31 -21.30 0.94 26.73
C TRP A 31 -20.70 2.24 26.17
N LEU A 32 -19.64 2.13 25.36
CA LEU A 32 -18.99 3.26 24.68
C LEU A 32 -19.92 3.85 23.62
N LEU A 33 -20.50 3.02 22.74
CA LEU A 33 -21.38 3.45 21.66
C LEU A 33 -22.65 4.13 22.17
N ALA A 34 -23.22 3.66 23.29
CA ALA A 34 -24.38 4.28 23.94
C ALA A 34 -24.12 5.73 24.43
N ARG A 35 -22.85 6.11 24.58
CA ARG A 35 -22.41 7.44 25.04
C ARG A 35 -21.66 8.22 23.97
N ALA A 36 -21.39 7.60 22.83
CA ALA A 36 -20.63 8.18 21.74
C ALA A 36 -21.53 9.08 20.88
N ARG A 37 -20.89 10.00 20.17
CA ARG A 37 -21.50 10.63 18.99
C ARG A 37 -21.01 9.87 17.77
N SER A 38 -21.96 9.44 16.94
CA SER A 38 -21.65 8.78 15.68
C SER A 38 -21.56 9.80 14.56
N GLU A 39 -20.50 9.73 13.78
CA GLU A 39 -20.32 10.50 12.55
C GLU A 39 -19.90 9.52 11.45
N ARG A 40 -20.60 9.57 10.32
CA ARG A 40 -20.21 8.80 9.13
C ARG A 40 -19.44 9.71 8.20
N ARG A 41 -18.23 9.29 7.84
CA ARG A 41 -17.38 9.99 6.87
C ARG A 41 -17.31 9.19 5.57
N ASP A 42 -16.85 9.84 4.53
CA ASP A 42 -16.53 9.18 3.26
C ASP A 42 -15.49 8.09 3.46
N ARG A 43 -15.46 7.11 2.55
CA ARG A 43 -14.45 6.05 2.57
C ARG A 43 -13.11 6.65 2.20
N ARG A 44 -12.10 6.39 3.03
CA ARG A 44 -10.73 6.88 2.85
C ARG A 44 -9.72 5.80 3.23
N PRO A 45 -8.52 5.80 2.62
CA PRO A 45 -7.43 4.91 3.00
C PRO A 45 -7.13 5.00 4.50
N PHE A 46 -6.82 3.87 5.13
CA PHE A 46 -6.49 3.81 6.54
C PHE A 46 -5.25 4.65 6.87
N GLU A 47 -4.23 4.59 6.01
CA GLU A 47 -2.97 5.30 6.12
C GLU A 47 -3.20 6.82 6.18
N THR A 48 -4.11 7.33 5.35
CA THR A 48 -4.52 8.74 5.37
C THR A 48 -5.27 9.08 6.67
N ALA A 49 -6.17 8.22 7.15
CA ALA A 49 -6.85 8.41 8.45
C ALA A 49 -5.88 8.45 9.64
N LEU A 50 -4.86 7.60 9.61
CA LEU A 50 -3.81 7.58 10.60
C LEU A 50 -2.98 8.87 10.54
N ALA A 51 -2.53 9.26 9.35
CA ALA A 51 -1.72 10.47 9.16
C ALA A 51 -2.43 11.76 9.61
N ASP A 52 -3.72 11.90 9.27
CA ASP A 52 -4.54 13.05 9.69
C ASP A 52 -4.66 13.13 11.21
N SER A 53 -4.71 11.99 11.91
CA SER A 53 -4.78 11.94 13.38
C SER A 53 -3.51 12.50 14.03
N PHE A 54 -2.40 12.55 13.29
CA PHE A 54 -1.14 13.18 13.69
C PHE A 54 -0.89 14.56 13.02
N GLY A 55 -1.86 15.08 12.25
CA GLY A 55 -1.74 16.37 11.57
C GLY A 55 -0.70 16.38 10.44
N LEU A 56 -0.38 15.22 9.86
CA LEU A 56 0.61 15.11 8.79
C LEU A 56 -0.02 15.45 7.43
N THR A 57 0.59 16.40 6.71
CA THR A 57 0.25 16.70 5.31
C THR A 57 1.29 16.05 4.40
N ALA A 58 0.85 15.29 3.39
CA ALA A 58 1.73 14.50 2.52
C ALA A 58 2.70 13.58 3.30
N PRO A 59 2.18 12.68 4.16
CA PRO A 59 3.00 11.81 5.01
C PRO A 59 3.95 10.92 4.17
N PRO A 60 5.23 10.78 4.56
CA PRO A 60 6.20 9.94 3.86
C PRO A 60 6.01 8.48 4.27
N PHE A 61 4.94 7.84 3.78
CA PHE A 61 4.53 6.50 4.22
C PHE A 61 5.62 5.43 4.09
N GLY A 62 6.45 5.47 3.04
CA GLY A 62 7.58 4.55 2.88
C GLY A 62 8.59 4.64 4.03
N ALA A 63 8.98 5.86 4.38
CA ALA A 63 9.89 6.11 5.51
C ALA A 63 9.25 5.73 6.85
N LEU A 64 7.98 6.10 7.06
CA LEU A 64 7.25 5.78 8.30
C LEU A 64 7.11 4.27 8.50
N ARG A 65 6.84 3.51 7.43
CA ARG A 65 6.72 2.06 7.50
C ARG A 65 8.05 1.41 7.88
N LEU A 66 9.15 1.83 7.25
CA LEU A 66 10.51 1.36 7.59
C LEU A 66 10.92 1.69 9.02
N LEU A 67 10.61 2.89 9.51
CA LEU A 67 10.86 3.26 10.91
C LEU A 67 10.07 2.37 11.88
N GLY A 68 8.85 1.99 11.52
CA GLY A 68 8.05 1.01 12.27
C GLY A 68 8.66 -0.40 12.29
N GLU A 69 9.48 -0.74 11.30
CA GLU A 69 10.27 -1.97 11.23
C GLU A 69 11.64 -1.87 11.94
N GLY A 70 11.99 -0.70 12.47
CA GLY A 70 13.24 -0.47 13.20
C GLY A 70 14.43 -0.03 12.33
N VAL A 71 14.20 0.38 11.09
CA VAL A 71 15.24 0.87 10.16
C VAL A 71 15.42 2.38 10.32
N GLU A 72 16.42 2.78 11.11
CA GLU A 72 16.65 4.20 11.45
C GLU A 72 17.14 5.05 10.26
N GLU A 73 17.78 4.43 9.27
CA GLU A 73 18.25 5.09 8.04
C GLU A 73 17.10 5.76 7.28
N ALA A 74 15.87 5.27 7.47
CA ALA A 74 14.65 5.79 6.86
C ALA A 74 14.30 7.22 7.30
N ARG A 75 14.94 7.75 8.37
CA ARG A 75 14.85 9.19 8.70
C ARG A 75 15.42 10.10 7.62
N SER A 76 16.20 9.55 6.69
CA SER A 76 16.85 10.26 5.60
C SER A 76 16.60 9.58 4.26
N GLY A 77 16.63 10.37 3.17
CA GLY A 77 16.42 9.88 1.81
C GLY A 77 14.96 9.89 1.38
N HIS A 78 14.71 9.28 0.21
CA HIS A 78 13.44 9.34 -0.50
C HIS A 78 12.87 7.93 -0.63
N TRP A 79 12.08 7.51 0.36
CA TRP A 79 11.58 6.15 0.48
C TRP A 79 10.15 6.01 -0.01
N LEU A 80 9.94 5.06 -0.92
CA LEU A 80 8.63 4.62 -1.40
C LEU A 80 8.35 3.18 -0.95
N CYS A 81 7.07 2.88 -0.69
CA CYS A 81 6.60 1.50 -0.66
C CYS A 81 6.60 0.97 -2.10
N ALA A 82 7.19 -0.19 -2.32
CA ALA A 82 7.34 -0.82 -3.64
C ALA A 82 6.81 -2.25 -3.64
N ASP A 83 5.74 -2.50 -2.86
CA ASP A 83 5.22 -3.84 -2.63
C ASP A 83 4.86 -4.54 -3.96
N PRO A 84 5.24 -5.80 -4.13
CA PRO A 84 4.91 -6.55 -5.33
C PRO A 84 3.39 -6.78 -5.38
N VAL A 85 2.80 -6.56 -6.56
CA VAL A 85 1.36 -6.71 -6.78
C VAL A 85 1.11 -7.50 -8.06
N HIS A 86 0.03 -8.27 -8.10
CA HIS A 86 -0.37 -8.97 -9.33
C HIS A 86 -1.56 -8.27 -9.99
N LEU A 87 -1.41 -7.96 -11.28
CA LEU A 87 -2.49 -7.44 -12.11
C LEU A 87 -3.25 -8.62 -12.73
N ARG A 88 -4.47 -8.93 -12.24
CA ARG A 88 -5.31 -9.97 -12.83
C ARG A 88 -6.29 -9.36 -13.83
N PHE A 89 -6.34 -9.93 -15.04
CA PHE A 89 -7.36 -9.61 -16.03
C PHE A 89 -8.63 -10.39 -15.74
N HIS A 90 -9.73 -9.72 -15.39
CA HIS A 90 -11.05 -10.34 -15.29
C HIS A 90 -12.01 -9.67 -16.27
N GLN A 91 -12.34 -10.38 -17.35
CA GLN A 91 -13.39 -10.04 -18.31
C GLN A 91 -13.35 -8.56 -18.75
N GLU A 92 -12.20 -8.12 -19.28
CA GLU A 92 -11.86 -6.74 -19.74
C GLU A 92 -11.28 -5.76 -18.68
N ARG A 93 -10.88 -6.21 -17.49
CA ARG A 93 -10.48 -5.31 -16.39
C ARG A 93 -9.25 -5.76 -15.63
N ILE A 94 -8.42 -4.81 -15.17
CA ILE A 94 -7.28 -5.06 -14.27
C ILE A 94 -7.76 -4.93 -12.81
N VAL A 95 -7.64 -6.00 -12.04
CA VAL A 95 -7.82 -6.01 -10.58
C VAL A 95 -6.47 -6.25 -9.93
N LEU A 96 -6.09 -5.38 -9.01
CA LEU A 96 -4.87 -5.50 -8.22
C LEU A 96 -5.12 -6.53 -7.11
N ALA A 97 -4.53 -7.72 -7.27
CA ALA A 97 -4.55 -8.76 -6.26
C ALA A 97 -3.38 -8.55 -5.29
N ASP A 98 -3.69 -8.65 -4.00
CA ASP A 98 -2.72 -8.55 -2.90
C ASP A 98 -1.58 -9.57 -3.07
N ALA A 99 -0.40 -9.24 -2.56
CA ALA A 99 0.82 -10.04 -2.62
C ALA A 99 0.64 -11.47 -2.06
N SER A 100 -0.40 -11.70 -1.24
CA SER A 100 -0.79 -13.03 -0.75
C SER A 100 -1.25 -13.99 -1.85
N ALA A 101 -1.46 -13.51 -3.09
CA ALA A 101 -1.75 -14.35 -4.25
C ALA A 101 -0.51 -14.97 -4.89
N PHE A 102 0.69 -14.58 -4.44
CA PHE A 102 1.96 -15.08 -4.93
C PHE A 102 2.69 -15.81 -3.79
N ASP A 103 3.11 -17.03 -4.06
CA ASP A 103 4.09 -17.76 -3.24
C ASP A 103 5.50 -17.26 -3.64
N VAL A 104 5.75 -15.94 -3.54
CA VAL A 104 7.12 -15.43 -3.73
C VAL A 104 7.82 -15.84 -2.46
N ASP A 105 8.62 -16.89 -2.52
CA ASP A 105 9.52 -17.17 -1.42
C ASP A 105 10.57 -16.06 -1.29
N GLU A 106 11.24 -16.01 -0.14
CA GLU A 106 12.20 -14.94 0.12
C GLU A 106 13.34 -14.93 -0.90
N ASP A 107 13.75 -16.09 -1.41
CA ASP A 107 14.82 -16.23 -2.40
C ASP A 107 14.41 -15.62 -3.75
N ALA A 108 13.19 -15.89 -4.22
CA ALA A 108 12.64 -15.30 -5.42
C ALA A 108 12.52 -13.78 -5.30
N ALA A 109 12.09 -13.27 -4.13
CA ALA A 109 12.03 -11.84 -3.87
C ALA A 109 13.41 -11.18 -3.97
N GLN A 110 14.43 -11.78 -3.36
CA GLN A 110 15.81 -11.25 -3.44
C GLN A 110 16.34 -11.30 -4.87
N GLY A 111 16.07 -12.37 -5.63
CA GLY A 111 16.47 -12.50 -7.04
C GLY A 111 15.86 -11.41 -7.92
N LEU A 112 14.57 -11.12 -7.75
CA LEU A 112 13.89 -10.04 -8.46
C LEU A 112 14.42 -8.66 -8.08
N VAL A 113 14.65 -8.40 -6.78
CA VAL A 113 15.25 -7.14 -6.31
C VAL A 113 16.66 -6.96 -6.88
N ALA A 114 17.47 -8.02 -6.94
CA ALA A 114 18.80 -7.95 -7.54
C ALA A 114 18.74 -7.61 -9.03
N ALA A 115 17.82 -8.22 -9.78
CA ALA A 115 17.60 -7.93 -11.20
C ALA A 115 17.12 -6.49 -11.43
N LEU A 116 16.17 -6.02 -10.61
CA LEU A 116 15.69 -4.64 -10.65
C LEU A 116 16.80 -3.64 -10.34
N ASN A 117 17.64 -3.92 -9.35
CA ASN A 117 18.76 -3.06 -8.99
C ASN A 117 19.86 -3.02 -10.06
N ALA A 118 20.03 -4.11 -10.83
CA ALA A 118 20.96 -4.14 -11.95
C ALA A 118 20.48 -3.29 -13.13
N GLU A 119 19.16 -3.32 -13.42
CA GLU A 119 18.58 -2.60 -14.56
C GLU A 119 18.28 -1.12 -14.24
N PHE A 120 17.77 -0.83 -13.03
CA PHE A 120 17.21 0.49 -12.66
C PHE A 120 18.01 1.23 -11.57
N GLY A 121 19.29 0.91 -11.42
CA GLY A 121 20.15 1.52 -10.39
C GLY A 121 20.34 3.04 -10.52
N ASP A 122 20.07 3.61 -11.69
CA ASP A 122 20.05 5.06 -11.93
C ASP A 122 18.85 5.75 -11.27
N VAL A 123 17.73 5.06 -11.13
CA VAL A 123 16.52 5.57 -10.47
C VAL A 123 16.63 5.46 -8.95
N GLY A 124 17.12 4.32 -8.46
CA GLY A 124 17.25 4.08 -7.02
C GLY A 124 17.61 2.65 -6.68
N GLN A 125 17.45 2.33 -5.40
CA GLN A 125 17.75 1.01 -4.86
C GLN A 125 16.50 0.37 -4.26
N PHE A 126 16.14 -0.79 -4.79
CA PHE A 126 15.11 -1.67 -4.27
C PHE A 126 15.63 -2.51 -3.09
N HIS A 127 14.75 -2.72 -2.11
CA HIS A 127 15.00 -3.52 -0.92
C HIS A 127 13.78 -4.42 -0.64
N ALA A 128 13.97 -5.74 -0.57
CA ALA A 128 12.96 -6.67 -0.09
C ALA A 128 13.15 -6.92 1.41
N ALA A 129 12.20 -6.46 2.23
CA ALA A 129 12.16 -6.74 3.68
C ALA A 129 11.43 -8.06 3.98
N SER A 130 10.52 -8.46 3.10
CA SER A 130 9.94 -9.80 3.04
C SER A 130 9.44 -10.08 1.62
N ALA A 131 8.91 -11.28 1.39
CA ALA A 131 8.22 -11.65 0.14
C ALA A 131 7.26 -10.59 -0.40
N GLY A 132 6.43 -10.00 0.47
CA GLY A 132 5.38 -9.04 0.09
C GLY A 132 5.61 -7.58 0.53
N ARG A 133 6.74 -7.27 1.19
CA ARG A 133 7.03 -5.92 1.68
C ARG A 133 8.34 -5.42 1.14
N TRP A 134 8.26 -4.52 0.16
CA TRP A 134 9.41 -4.02 -0.56
C TRP A 134 9.46 -2.50 -0.50
N TYR A 135 10.65 -1.95 -0.70
CA TYR A 135 10.94 -0.53 -0.61
C TYR A 135 11.82 -0.10 -1.76
N LEU A 136 11.62 1.14 -2.22
CA LEU A 136 12.53 1.80 -3.13
C LEU A 136 13.07 3.05 -2.47
N ARG A 137 14.40 3.12 -2.36
CA ARG A 137 15.11 4.36 -2.05
C ARG A 137 15.48 5.06 -3.35
N LEU A 138 14.80 6.16 -3.66
CA LEU A 138 15.13 6.96 -4.84
C LEU A 138 16.44 7.71 -4.66
N ASN A 139 17.21 7.82 -5.74
CA ASN A 139 18.42 8.64 -5.79
C ASN A 139 18.10 10.14 -5.70
N VAL A 140 16.94 10.56 -6.24
CA VAL A 140 16.46 11.94 -6.25
C VAL A 140 14.97 11.96 -5.86
N ALA A 141 14.57 12.98 -5.10
CA ALA A 141 13.17 13.20 -4.76
C ALA A 141 12.30 13.31 -6.01
N VAL A 142 11.17 12.61 -6.02
CA VAL A 142 10.14 12.76 -7.05
C VAL A 142 8.93 13.43 -6.40
N ASP A 143 8.52 14.58 -6.94
CA ASP A 143 7.27 15.24 -6.53
C ASP A 143 6.11 14.61 -7.31
N HIS A 144 5.71 13.41 -6.89
CA HIS A 144 4.56 12.72 -7.43
C HIS A 144 3.73 12.17 -6.28
N PRO A 145 2.47 12.64 -6.09
CA PRO A 145 1.59 12.03 -5.12
C PRO A 145 1.24 10.62 -5.60
N VAL A 146 1.63 9.61 -4.83
CA VAL A 146 1.22 8.22 -5.06
C VAL A 146 0.24 7.86 -3.95
N GLU A 147 -0.95 7.40 -4.32
CA GLU A 147 -1.94 6.96 -3.33
C GLU A 147 -1.51 5.63 -2.69
N PRO A 148 -1.79 5.41 -1.39
CA PRO A 148 -1.53 4.13 -0.74
C PRO A 148 -2.23 2.96 -1.45
N ILE A 149 -1.66 1.75 -1.36
CA ILE A 149 -2.25 0.57 -2.01
C ILE A 149 -3.68 0.31 -1.55
N SER A 150 -4.05 0.61 -0.30
CA SER A 150 -5.43 0.46 0.20
C SER A 150 -6.45 1.41 -0.48
N ALA A 151 -5.97 2.48 -1.11
CA ALA A 151 -6.78 3.36 -1.95
C ALA A 151 -7.14 2.70 -3.29
N VAL A 152 -6.21 1.90 -3.81
CA VAL A 152 -6.23 1.34 -5.18
C VAL A 152 -6.69 -0.12 -5.21
N ALA A 153 -6.37 -0.89 -4.17
CA ALA A 153 -6.69 -2.32 -4.05
C ALA A 153 -8.20 -2.57 -4.09
N GLY A 154 -8.61 -3.52 -4.94
CA GLY A 154 -10.03 -3.85 -5.17
C GLY A 154 -10.85 -2.74 -5.87
N ARG A 155 -10.26 -1.59 -6.22
CA ARG A 155 -10.89 -0.54 -7.02
C ARG A 155 -10.40 -0.61 -8.46
N ARG A 156 -11.17 -0.01 -9.38
CA ARG A 156 -10.72 0.18 -10.77
C ARG A 156 -9.44 1.00 -10.70
N VAL A 157 -8.35 0.48 -11.25
CA VAL A 157 -7.25 1.35 -11.69
C VAL A 157 -7.77 2.00 -12.96
N ASP A 158 -8.62 3.03 -12.83
CA ASP A 158 -8.94 3.86 -13.97
C ASP A 158 -7.61 4.53 -14.36
N GLY A 159 -7.01 4.03 -15.43
CA GLY A 159 -5.76 4.53 -16.01
C GLY A 159 -5.89 5.94 -16.59
N GLU A 160 -6.69 6.81 -15.96
CA GLU A 160 -6.72 8.23 -16.24
C GLU A 160 -5.48 8.89 -15.66
N LEU A 161 -4.34 8.58 -16.29
CA LEU A 161 -3.19 9.45 -16.44
C LEU A 161 -3.61 10.70 -17.24
N LYS A 162 -4.56 11.48 -16.70
CA LYS A 162 -4.99 12.75 -17.27
C LYS A 162 -3.96 13.81 -16.92
N GLY A 163 -2.93 13.89 -17.75
CA GLY A 163 -1.90 14.93 -17.71
C GLY A 163 -0.52 14.32 -17.85
N ASN A 164 0.25 14.78 -18.85
CA ASN A 164 1.65 14.45 -19.16
C ASN A 164 2.26 13.31 -18.34
N ALA A 165 2.49 12.16 -18.95
CA ALA A 165 3.15 11.01 -18.32
C ALA A 165 4.38 11.49 -17.54
N LEU A 166 4.24 11.56 -16.22
CA LEU A 166 5.31 11.99 -15.32
C LEU A 166 6.43 10.93 -15.43
N PRO A 167 7.70 11.31 -15.20
CA PRO A 167 8.83 10.37 -15.29
C PRO A 167 8.60 9.06 -14.55
N LEU A 168 7.90 9.12 -13.41
CA LEU A 168 7.51 7.96 -12.61
C LEU A 168 6.54 7.01 -13.31
N THR A 169 5.53 7.52 -14.03
CA THR A 169 4.59 6.68 -14.77
C THR A 169 5.29 5.89 -15.87
N ARG A 170 6.19 6.57 -16.60
CA ARG A 170 6.98 5.92 -17.64
C ARG A 170 7.86 4.82 -17.05
N TRP A 171 8.55 5.15 -15.96
CA TRP A 171 9.38 4.20 -15.24
C TRP A 171 8.60 3.01 -14.68
N LEU A 172 7.39 3.21 -14.13
CA LEU A 172 6.52 2.14 -13.67
C LEU A 172 6.13 1.19 -14.82
N ASN A 173 5.87 1.72 -16.01
CA ASN A 173 5.61 0.88 -17.19
C ASN A 173 6.85 0.08 -17.61
N GLU A 174 8.04 0.67 -17.53
CA GLU A 174 9.31 -0.01 -17.82
C GLU A 174 9.57 -1.16 -16.82
N VAL A 175 9.37 -0.91 -15.52
CA VAL A 175 9.43 -1.95 -14.47
C VAL A 175 8.39 -3.06 -14.71
N GLN A 176 7.16 -2.70 -15.08
CA GLN A 176 6.12 -3.69 -15.41
C GLN A 176 6.53 -4.57 -16.60
N MET A 177 7.02 -3.96 -17.69
CA MET A 177 7.48 -4.72 -18.86
C MET A 177 8.65 -5.64 -18.50
N PHE A 178 9.59 -5.17 -17.66
CA PHE A 178 10.70 -5.97 -17.17
C PHE A 178 10.25 -7.18 -16.36
N LEU A 179 9.31 -6.98 -15.41
CA LEU A 179 8.77 -8.05 -14.57
C LEU A 179 7.82 -9.01 -15.32
N HIS A 180 7.20 -8.55 -16.40
CA HIS A 180 6.35 -9.39 -17.28
C HIS A 180 7.15 -10.14 -18.35
N TRP A 181 8.40 -9.76 -18.61
CA TRP A 181 9.23 -10.52 -19.52
C TRP A 181 9.53 -11.89 -18.89
N PRO A 182 9.19 -13.01 -19.55
CA PRO A 182 9.60 -14.31 -19.06
C PRO A 182 11.12 -14.37 -19.20
N SER A 183 11.82 -14.28 -18.07
CA SER A 183 13.19 -14.78 -17.98
C SER A 183 13.14 -16.24 -18.40
N ALA A 184 13.52 -16.51 -19.65
CA ALA A 184 13.67 -17.85 -20.18
C ALA A 184 14.62 -18.61 -19.23
N GLN A 185 14.09 -19.65 -18.59
CA GLN A 185 14.91 -20.72 -18.04
C GLN A 185 15.61 -21.45 -19.18
#